data_AF-A0A3L6ZW82-F1
#
_entry.id   AF-A0A3L6ZW82-F1
#
_cell.length_a   1.000
_cell.length_b   1.000
_cell.length_c   1.000
_cell.angle_alpha   90.00
_cell.angle_beta   90.00
_cell.angle_gamma   90.00
#
_symmetry.space_group_name_H-M   'P 1'
#
loop_
_entity.id
_entity.type
_entity.pdbx_description
1 polymer ?
#
loop_
_entity_poly.entity_id
_entity_poly.type
_entity_poly.pdbx_seq_one_letter_code
_entity_poly.pdbx_strand_id
1 'polypeptide(L)'
;MPYDPARDPMRGHAASLTSPTRRLAAVTPADGADLPTYAKALWAFVPEDVAGGVGTVRITPVGAGDGESVDVLALPGLQPLPPCQVRRVWATGTSAGVHVYALVEG
;
A
#
# COMPACT_ATOMS: atom_id res chain seq x y z
N MET A 1 18.45 16.29 -5.04
CA MET A 1 18.09 17.07 -6.24
C MET A 1 16.58 17.21 -6.26
N PRO A 2 16.02 18.42 -6.38
CA PRO A 2 14.58 18.61 -6.47
C PRO A 2 14.02 18.08 -7.80
N TYR A 3 12.69 17.92 -7.89
CA TYR A 3 11.99 17.58 -9.12
C TYR A 3 12.23 18.64 -10.22
N ASP A 4 12.51 18.19 -11.45
CA ASP A 4 12.73 19.04 -12.62
C ASP A 4 11.60 18.80 -13.66
N PRO A 5 10.61 19.71 -13.79
CA PRO A 5 9.50 19.54 -14.72
C PRO A 5 9.93 19.54 -16.19
N ALA A 6 11.12 20.07 -16.53
CA ALA A 6 11.61 20.03 -17.91
C ALA A 6 11.99 18.62 -18.36
N ARG A 7 12.25 17.71 -17.41
CA ARG A 7 12.63 16.30 -17.67
C ARG A 7 11.48 15.32 -17.54
N ASP A 8 10.32 15.77 -17.08
CA ASP A 8 9.14 14.93 -16.91
C ASP A 8 8.13 15.18 -18.04
N PRO A 9 8.11 14.35 -19.09
CA PRO A 9 7.15 14.48 -20.18
C PRO A 9 5.72 14.20 -19.71
N MET A 10 5.54 13.54 -18.57
CA MET A 10 4.24 13.13 -18.03
C MET A 10 3.63 14.18 -17.08
N ARG A 11 4.33 15.29 -16.78
CA ARG A 11 3.90 16.29 -15.78
C ARG A 11 2.50 16.88 -16.01
N GLY A 12 2.06 16.95 -17.27
CA GLY A 12 0.76 17.50 -17.66
C GLY A 12 -0.36 16.47 -17.72
N HIS A 13 -0.05 15.18 -17.58
CA HIS A 13 -1.06 14.13 -17.60
C HIS A 13 -1.77 14.04 -16.24
N ALA A 14 -3.09 14.00 -16.29
CA ALA A 14 -3.93 13.83 -15.10
C ALA A 14 -3.65 12.47 -14.44
N ALA A 15 -3.58 12.47 -13.11
CA ALA A 15 -3.54 11.23 -12.34
C ALA A 15 -4.88 10.49 -12.47
N SER A 16 -4.83 9.16 -12.45
CA SER A 16 -6.03 8.33 -12.42
C SER A 16 -5.80 7.05 -11.61
N LEU A 17 -6.88 6.31 -11.35
CA LEU A 17 -6.79 5.00 -10.69
C LEU A 17 -5.96 3.99 -11.49
N THR A 18 -5.91 4.15 -12.81
CA THR A 18 -5.22 3.23 -13.72
C THR A 18 -3.87 3.74 -14.21
N SER A 19 -3.52 5.01 -13.98
CA SER A 19 -2.22 5.56 -14.33
C SER A 19 -1.11 4.97 -13.45
N PRO A 20 0.16 4.99 -13.88
CA PRO A 20 1.28 4.77 -12.97
C PRO A 20 1.23 5.76 -11.80
N THR A 21 1.66 5.31 -10.63
CA THR A 21 1.66 6.15 -9.42
C THR A 21 2.92 7.00 -9.40
N ARG A 22 2.77 8.30 -9.11
CA ARG A 22 3.91 9.23 -9.05
C ARG A 22 4.62 9.28 -7.68
N ARG A 23 3.97 8.75 -6.64
CA ARG A 23 4.51 8.69 -5.28
C ARG A 23 4.26 7.33 -4.63
N LEU A 24 5.34 6.69 -4.22
CA LEU A 24 5.32 5.49 -3.39
C LEU A 24 5.69 5.88 -1.95
N ALA A 25 4.89 5.47 -0.97
CA ALA A 25 5.14 5.75 0.43
C ALA A 25 5.27 4.45 1.22
N ALA A 26 6.32 4.33 2.03
CA ALA A 26 6.40 3.25 3.02
C ALA A 26 5.29 3.44 4.07
N VAL A 27 4.62 2.35 4.40
CA VAL A 27 3.55 2.33 5.40
C VAL A 27 4.06 1.62 6.65
N THR A 28 3.91 2.29 7.79
CA THR A 28 3.99 1.62 9.09
C THR A 28 2.55 1.25 9.48
N PRO A 29 2.23 -0.05 9.61
CA PRO A 29 0.90 -0.47 10.05
C PRO A 29 0.54 0.10 11.42
N ALA A 30 -0.72 0.49 11.62
CA ALA A 30 -1.22 1.08 12.86
C ALA A 30 -2.69 0.76 13.08
N ASP A 31 -3.08 0.51 14.34
CA ASP A 31 -4.47 0.17 14.68
C ASP A 31 -5.34 1.41 14.95
N GLY A 32 -4.71 2.53 15.32
CA GLY A 32 -5.38 3.74 15.81
C GLY A 32 -5.62 4.85 14.77
N ALA A 33 -5.13 4.70 13.54
CA ALA A 33 -5.19 5.78 12.54
C ALA A 33 -5.32 5.25 11.11
N ASP A 34 -5.98 6.03 10.26
CA ASP A 34 -5.99 5.83 8.81
C ASP A 34 -4.67 6.32 8.19
N LEU A 35 -4.44 5.92 6.94
CA LEU A 35 -3.36 6.47 6.13
C LEU A 35 -3.59 7.98 5.92
N PRO A 36 -2.53 8.82 5.97
CA PRO A 36 -2.66 10.26 5.69
C PRO A 36 -3.21 10.58 4.30
N THR A 37 -3.02 9.66 3.35
CA THR A 37 -3.60 9.68 2.02
C THR A 37 -4.01 8.25 1.67
N TYR A 38 -5.25 8.07 1.24
CA TYR A 38 -5.73 6.74 0.87
C TYR A 38 -4.94 6.21 -0.32
N ALA A 39 -4.48 4.97 -0.20
CA ALA A 39 -3.69 4.33 -1.21
C ALA A 39 -4.62 3.87 -2.35
N LYS A 40 -4.23 4.09 -3.60
CA LYS A 40 -4.96 3.53 -4.74
C LYS A 40 -4.73 2.02 -4.92
N ALA A 41 -3.59 1.53 -4.44
CA ALA A 41 -3.24 0.13 -4.31
C ALA A 41 -2.09 -0.02 -3.30
N LEU A 42 -1.83 -1.24 -2.84
CA LEU A 42 -0.69 -1.56 -1.99
C LEU A 42 0.24 -2.55 -2.68
N TRP A 43 1.52 -2.43 -2.38
CA TRP A 43 2.51 -3.47 -2.62
C TRP A 43 3.05 -3.96 -1.28
N ALA A 44 3.45 -5.22 -1.21
CA ALA A 44 4.06 -5.81 -0.03
C ALA A 44 5.35 -6.53 -0.42
N PHE A 45 6.36 -6.40 0.44
CA PHE A 45 7.53 -7.27 0.42
C PHE A 45 7.54 -8.13 1.68
N VAL A 46 7.55 -9.45 1.47
CA VAL A 46 7.62 -10.44 2.54
C VAL A 46 9.01 -11.09 2.51
N PRO A 47 9.86 -10.88 3.52
CA PRO A 47 11.11 -11.62 3.66
C PRO A 47 10.87 -13.14 3.75
N GLU A 48 11.80 -13.95 3.24
CA GLU A 48 11.64 -15.43 3.23
C GLU A 48 11.53 -16.04 4.63
N ASP A 49 12.14 -15.41 5.63
CA ASP A 49 12.13 -15.85 7.04
C ASP A 49 10.88 -15.40 7.82
N VAL A 50 10.03 -14.55 7.22
CA VAL A 50 8.79 -14.09 7.85
C VAL A 50 7.66 -15.09 7.60
N ALA A 51 7.04 -15.57 8.69
CA ALA A 51 5.81 -16.37 8.67
C ALA A 51 5.88 -17.65 7.78
N GLY A 52 7.05 -18.27 7.68
CA GLY A 52 7.23 -19.47 6.84
C GLY A 52 7.06 -19.18 5.34
N GLY A 53 7.31 -17.94 4.92
CA GLY A 53 7.25 -17.49 3.53
C GLY A 53 5.89 -16.93 3.10
N VAL A 54 4.86 -16.89 3.95
CA VAL A 54 3.58 -16.25 3.59
C VAL A 54 3.18 -15.26 4.66
N GLY A 55 3.25 -13.97 4.33
CA GLY A 55 2.86 -12.88 5.22
C GLY A 55 1.39 -12.53 5.07
N THR A 56 0.80 -12.02 6.15
CA THR A 56 -0.54 -11.42 6.13
C THR A 56 -0.43 -9.91 6.19
N VAL A 57 -1.23 -9.20 5.41
CA VAL A 57 -1.45 -7.75 5.52
C VAL A 57 -2.94 -7.52 5.77
N ARG A 58 -3.29 -7.03 6.96
CA ARG A 58 -4.67 -6.69 7.30
C ARG A 58 -4.99 -5.26 6.86
N ILE A 59 -6.04 -5.09 6.09
CA ILE A 59 -6.44 -3.80 5.53
C ILE A 59 -7.91 -3.48 5.79
N THR A 60 -8.23 -2.19 5.80
CA THR A 60 -9.60 -1.70 5.60
C THR A 60 -9.66 -1.01 4.24
N PRO A 61 -10.37 -1.59 3.25
CA PRO A 61 -10.63 -0.94 1.97
C PRO A 61 -11.45 0.35 2.14
N VAL A 62 -11.31 1.30 1.21
CA VAL A 62 -12.05 2.57 1.24
C VAL A 62 -13.57 2.37 1.26
N GLY A 63 -14.07 1.38 0.52
CA GLY A 63 -15.51 1.07 0.44
C GLY A 63 -16.04 0.19 1.57
N ALA A 64 -15.21 -0.21 2.53
CA ALA A 64 -15.63 -1.08 3.62
C ALA A 64 -16.33 -0.27 4.73
N GLY A 65 -17.28 -0.90 5.43
CA GLY A 65 -17.94 -0.33 6.60
C GLY A 65 -16.98 -0.05 7.75
N ASP A 66 -17.44 0.69 8.76
CA ASP A 66 -16.64 0.95 9.95
C ASP A 66 -16.46 -0.32 10.77
N GLY A 67 -15.20 -0.63 11.11
CA GLY A 67 -14.82 -1.89 11.78
C GLY A 67 -14.61 -3.07 10.84
N GLU A 68 -14.90 -2.95 9.54
CA GLU A 68 -14.62 -4.01 8.57
C GLU A 68 -13.12 -4.02 8.20
N SER A 69 -12.55 -5.23 8.12
CA SER A 69 -11.18 -5.45 7.67
C SER A 69 -11.07 -6.79 6.93
N VAL A 70 -10.03 -6.92 6.11
CA VAL A 70 -9.73 -8.12 5.32
C VAL A 70 -8.25 -8.47 5.50
N ASP A 71 -7.98 -9.75 5.70
CA ASP A 71 -6.63 -10.31 5.73
C ASP A 71 -6.22 -10.72 4.32
N VAL A 72 -5.18 -10.09 3.80
CA VAL A 72 -4.61 -10.40 2.48
C VAL A 72 -3.33 -11.21 2.68
N LEU A 73 -3.26 -12.37 2.04
CA LEU A 73 -2.04 -13.17 2.01
C LEU A 73 -1.07 -12.66 0.93
N ALA A 74 0.21 -12.63 1.26
CA ALA A 74 1.31 -12.21 0.40
C ALA A 74 2.41 -13.27 0.43
N LEU A 75 2.82 -13.76 -0.75
CA LEU A 75 3.91 -14.74 -0.92
C LEU A 75 5.28 -14.10 -0.62
N PRO A 76 6.40 -14.86 -0.59
CA PRO A 76 7.72 -14.25 -0.41
C PRO A 76 8.06 -13.30 -1.56
N GLY A 77 8.84 -12.26 -1.26
CA GLY A 77 9.27 -11.27 -2.24
C GLY A 77 8.32 -10.10 -2.41
N LEU A 78 8.63 -9.24 -3.38
CA LEU A 78 7.90 -7.99 -3.65
C LEU A 78 6.77 -8.26 -4.66
N GLN A 79 5.53 -7.95 -4.27
CA GLN A 79 4.36 -8.16 -5.13
C GLN A 79 3.29 -7.09 -4.92
N PRO A 80 2.45 -6.84 -5.94
CA PRO A 80 1.21 -6.11 -5.74
C PRO A 80 0.23 -6.93 -4.89
N LEU A 81 -0.48 -6.27 -3.99
CA LEU A 81 -1.67 -6.84 -3.35
C LEU A 81 -2.90 -6.69 -4.28
N PRO A 82 -4.03 -7.38 -4.02
CA PRO A 82 -5.24 -7.24 -4.81
C PRO A 82 -5.60 -5.75 -5.01
N PRO A 83 -5.94 -5.34 -6.25
CA PRO A 83 -6.09 -3.94 -6.60
C PRO A 83 -7.38 -3.37 -5.98
N CYS A 84 -7.24 -2.87 -4.75
CA CYS A 84 -8.28 -2.21 -3.99
C CYS A 84 -7.72 -0.92 -3.39
N GLN A 85 -8.55 0.12 -3.32
CA GLN A 85 -8.16 1.31 -2.58
C GLN A 85 -8.19 1.02 -1.08
N VAL A 86 -7.17 1.47 -0.36
CA VAL A 86 -6.99 1.17 1.07
C VAL A 86 -6.95 2.46 1.88
N ARG A 87 -7.80 2.54 2.91
CA ARG A 87 -7.79 3.64 3.89
C ARG A 87 -6.96 3.34 5.13
N ARG A 88 -6.79 2.07 5.51
CA ARG A 88 -6.01 1.66 6.68
C ARG A 88 -5.25 0.36 6.46
N VAL A 89 -4.05 0.28 7.04
CA VAL A 89 -3.27 -0.96 7.21
C VAL A 89 -3.08 -1.18 8.71
N TRP A 90 -3.60 -2.28 9.23
CA TRP A 90 -3.63 -2.57 10.66
C TRP A 90 -2.31 -3.16 11.14
N ALA A 91 -1.86 -2.77 12.33
CA ALA A 91 -0.72 -3.43 12.98
C ALA A 91 -1.13 -4.83 13.46
N THR A 92 -2.27 -4.92 14.13
CA THR A 92 -2.86 -6.19 14.51
C THR A 92 -3.31 -6.96 13.28
N GLY A 93 -2.91 -8.23 13.17
CA GLY A 93 -3.24 -9.10 12.04
C GLY A 93 -2.30 -8.98 10.83
N THR A 94 -1.47 -7.94 10.77
CA THR A 94 -0.36 -7.88 9.79
C THR A 94 0.87 -8.59 10.36
N SER A 95 1.49 -9.46 9.58
CA SER A 95 2.69 -10.19 9.99
C SER A 95 3.85 -9.25 10.28
N ALA A 96 4.51 -9.44 11.43
CA ALA A 96 5.70 -8.69 11.79
C ALA A 96 6.82 -8.93 10.76
N GLY A 97 7.50 -7.86 10.34
CA GLY A 97 8.57 -7.91 9.34
C GLY A 97 8.11 -7.77 7.88
N VAL A 98 6.80 -7.75 7.59
CA VAL A 98 6.30 -7.40 6.26
C VAL A 98 6.47 -5.91 6.00
N HIS A 99 7.03 -5.56 4.84
CA HIS A 99 7.13 -4.18 4.39
C HIS A 99 5.96 -3.85 3.46
N VAL A 100 5.22 -2.78 3.76
CA VAL A 100 4.06 -2.35 2.97
C VAL A 100 4.35 -1.00 2.31
N TYR A 101 4.00 -0.88 1.04
CA TYR A 101 4.16 0.33 0.25
C TYR A 101 2.80 0.78 -0.30
N ALA A 102 2.40 2.00 0.02
CA ALA A 102 1.21 2.63 -0.51
C ALA A 102 1.51 3.37 -1.81
N LEU A 103 0.74 3.05 -2.85
CA LEU A 103 0.70 3.82 -4.07
C LEU A 103 -0.28 4.98 -3.83
N VAL A 104 0.22 6.20 -3.71
CA VAL A 104 -0.57 7.38 -3.38
C VAL A 104 -0.52 8.42 -4.50
N GLU A 105 -1.67 9.05 -4.75
CA GLU A 105 -1.74 10.25 -5.58
C GLU A 105 -1.81 11.46 -4.62
N GLY A 106 -1.03 12.50 -4.92
CA GLY A 106 -0.96 13.74 -4.15
C GLY A 106 -1.61 14.90 -4.88
#